data_AF-A0AAV4JIU3-F1
#
_entry.id   AF-A0AAV4JIU3-F1
#
_cell.length_a   1.000
_cell.length_b   1.000
_cell.length_c   1.000
_cell.angle_alpha   90.00
_cell.angle_beta   90.00
_cell.angle_gamma   90.00
#
_symmetry.space_group_name_H-M   'P 1'
#
loop_
_entity.id
_entity.type
_entity.pdbx_description
1 polymer ?
#
loop_
_entity_poly.entity_id
_entity_poly.type
_entity_poly.pdbx_seq_one_letter_code
_entity_poly.pdbx_strand_id
1 'polypeptide(L)'
;MSSETRRYYPPPPPDPRDERGSHIEGEPTPTNPSPRDSKPPPPRLDSMTFPTNRLPQLNVPIIKRLPDVGQCLEGNQNDPESNHNIDPSLPLPVVPEKTMFNLWEKTQTQTEVKWSRPQNAGNFSSMLYQIEIKSGESGEWQTLTENYQPVYRVYFIEGKALFGRTHLSQDSTVTMVSLRVRPVGVINSQGRQEKKLGPWSENIVFSLEAKH
;
A
#
# COMPACT_ATOMS: atom_id res chain seq x y z
N MET A 1 -16.22 -58.09 -10.57
CA MET A 1 -14.87 -58.27 -10.00
C MET A 1 -14.25 -56.88 -9.90
N SER A 2 -14.23 -56.29 -8.71
CA SER A 2 -13.73 -54.93 -8.49
C SER A 2 -12.26 -54.99 -8.12
N SER A 3 -11.40 -54.40 -8.95
CA SER A 3 -9.95 -54.32 -8.73
C SER A 3 -9.64 -53.15 -7.82
N GLU A 4 -9.21 -53.46 -6.59
CA GLU A 4 -8.82 -52.49 -5.58
C GLU A 4 -7.38 -52.01 -5.82
N THR A 5 -7.23 -50.80 -6.37
CA THR A 5 -5.92 -50.19 -6.61
C THR A 5 -5.34 -49.67 -5.31
N ARG A 6 -4.44 -50.45 -4.68
CA ARG A 6 -3.67 -50.00 -3.52
C ARG A 6 -2.73 -48.86 -3.92
N ARG A 7 -2.92 -47.69 -3.32
CA ARG A 7 -2.01 -46.55 -3.48
C ARG A 7 -0.74 -46.80 -2.66
N TYR A 8 0.40 -46.76 -3.34
CA TYR A 8 1.72 -46.81 -2.71
C TYR A 8 2.06 -45.43 -2.15
N TYR A 9 2.38 -45.36 -0.86
CA TYR A 9 2.92 -44.16 -0.23
C TYR A 9 4.43 -44.36 0.01
N PRO A 10 5.29 -43.48 -0.53
CA PRO A 10 6.71 -43.56 -0.25
C PRO A 10 6.99 -43.21 1.24
N PRO A 11 8.04 -43.78 1.84
CA PRO A 11 8.41 -43.48 3.21
C PRO A 11 8.87 -42.02 3.37
N PRO A 12 8.68 -41.43 4.56
CA PRO A 12 9.11 -40.07 4.85
C PRO A 12 10.65 -39.94 4.83
N PRO A 13 11.18 -38.75 4.49
CA PRO A 13 12.61 -38.50 4.50
C PRO A 13 13.19 -38.50 5.93
N PRO A 14 14.48 -38.83 6.09
CA PRO A 14 15.15 -38.82 7.39
C PRO A 14 15.31 -37.40 7.95
N ASP A 15 15.26 -37.28 9.27
CA ASP A 15 15.43 -36.01 9.98
C ASP A 15 16.84 -35.43 9.78
N PRO A 16 16.98 -34.09 9.65
CA PRO A 16 18.26 -33.43 9.49
C PRO A 16 19.12 -33.56 10.76
N ARG A 17 20.39 -33.96 10.57
CA ARG A 17 21.39 -34.01 11.64
C ARG A 17 21.78 -32.60 12.06
N ASP A 18 21.65 -32.31 13.35
CA ASP A 18 22.05 -31.05 13.96
C ASP A 18 23.58 -31.03 14.17
N GLU A 19 24.34 -30.45 13.23
CA GLU A 19 25.78 -30.20 13.34
C GLU A 19 26.05 -28.90 14.13
N ARG A 20 25.63 -28.85 15.40
CA ARG A 20 26.05 -27.76 16.30
C ARG A 20 27.48 -27.99 16.79
N GLY A 21 28.42 -27.49 16.00
CA GLY A 21 29.83 -27.35 16.38
C GLY A 21 29.99 -26.45 17.61
N SER A 22 30.70 -26.99 18.60
CA SER A 22 31.14 -26.33 19.84
C SER A 22 32.18 -25.24 19.55
N HIS A 23 31.80 -23.98 19.74
CA HIS A 23 32.70 -22.84 19.69
C HIS A 23 33.43 -22.72 21.05
N ILE A 24 34.77 -22.82 21.00
CA ILE A 24 35.66 -22.59 22.14
C ILE A 24 35.81 -21.08 22.34
N GLU A 25 35.45 -20.59 23.52
CA GLU A 25 35.70 -19.22 23.97
C GLU A 25 37.20 -19.05 24.26
N GLY A 26 37.84 -18.10 23.57
CA GLY A 26 39.20 -17.63 23.86
C GLY A 26 39.16 -16.35 24.70
N GLU A 27 39.91 -16.37 25.82
CA GLU A 27 40.13 -15.26 26.75
C GLU A 27 40.65 -13.97 26.08
N PRO A 28 40.17 -12.78 26.50
CA PRO A 28 40.70 -11.50 26.03
C PRO A 28 41.92 -11.01 26.82
N THR A 29 43.01 -10.71 26.12
CA THR A 29 44.21 -10.04 26.64
C THR A 29 43.94 -8.55 26.93
N PRO A 30 44.44 -7.97 28.03
CA PRO A 30 44.22 -6.56 28.35
C PRO A 30 45.15 -5.63 27.56
N THR A 31 44.59 -4.87 26.62
CA THR A 31 45.30 -3.83 25.87
C THR A 31 45.25 -2.49 26.60
N ASN A 32 46.43 -1.92 26.82
CA ASN A 32 46.72 -0.65 27.49
C ASN A 32 45.98 0.54 26.81
N PRO A 33 45.29 1.43 27.54
CA PRO A 33 44.54 2.54 26.93
C PRO A 33 45.48 3.66 26.46
N SER A 34 45.36 3.98 25.17
CA SER A 34 46.05 5.10 24.53
C SER A 34 45.44 6.44 24.98
N PRO A 35 46.25 7.45 25.38
CA PRO A 35 45.74 8.72 25.87
C PRO A 35 45.49 9.66 24.69
N ARG A 36 44.33 9.55 24.02
CA ARG A 36 43.80 10.53 23.06
C ARG A 36 42.41 10.08 22.58
N ASP A 37 41.39 10.25 23.41
CA ASP A 37 39.99 10.28 22.96
C ASP A 37 39.10 10.88 24.06
N SER A 38 39.40 12.13 24.42
CA SER A 38 38.45 12.94 25.18
C SER A 38 37.28 13.29 24.26
N LYS A 39 36.18 12.53 24.39
CA LYS A 39 34.88 12.89 23.79
C LYS A 39 34.57 14.36 24.11
N PRO A 40 34.16 15.17 23.12
CA PRO A 40 33.75 16.54 23.38
C PRO A 40 32.59 16.54 24.39
N PRO A 41 32.54 17.54 25.29
CA PRO A 41 31.46 17.64 26.27
C PRO A 41 30.11 17.74 25.56
N PRO A 42 29.03 17.21 26.15
CA PRO A 42 27.70 17.28 25.57
C PRO A 42 27.30 18.75 25.34
N PRO A 43 26.65 19.06 24.22
CA PRO A 43 26.17 20.41 23.95
C PRO A 43 25.20 20.84 25.07
N ARG A 44 25.47 22.00 25.67
CA ARG A 44 24.60 22.57 26.70
C ARG A 44 23.28 23.00 26.07
N LEU A 45 22.17 22.57 26.69
CA LEU A 45 20.80 22.86 26.23
C LEU A 45 20.51 24.36 26.14
N ASP A 46 21.26 25.17 26.88
CA ASP A 46 21.02 26.61 27.06
C ASP A 46 21.65 27.46 25.94
N SER A 47 22.40 26.86 25.02
CA SER A 47 23.11 27.56 23.92
C SER A 47 22.35 27.57 22.59
N MET A 48 21.05 27.23 22.57
CA MET A 48 20.20 27.36 21.37
C MET A 48 19.51 28.73 21.29
N THR A 49 20.27 29.81 21.38
CA THR A 49 19.77 31.11 20.91
C THR A 49 19.95 31.16 19.40
N PHE A 50 18.90 30.78 18.66
CA PHE A 50 18.84 31.00 17.22
C PHE A 50 18.91 32.52 16.97
N PRO A 51 19.88 33.01 16.18
CA PRO A 51 19.92 34.42 15.80
C PRO A 51 18.71 34.71 14.91
N THR A 52 17.66 35.28 15.50
CA THR A 52 16.40 35.67 14.83
C THR A 52 16.58 36.78 13.79
N ASN A 53 17.78 37.36 13.67
CA ASN A 53 18.02 38.55 12.87
C ASN A 53 18.61 38.31 11.47
N ARG A 54 18.63 37.07 10.96
CA ARG A 54 19.13 36.80 9.59
C ARG A 54 18.28 35.80 8.80
N LEU A 55 16.96 35.85 8.94
CA LEU A 55 16.13 35.31 7.87
C LEU A 55 16.22 36.27 6.68
N PRO A 56 16.64 35.82 5.48
CA PRO A 56 16.53 36.64 4.29
C PRO A 56 15.07 37.03 4.15
N GLN A 57 14.79 38.33 4.12
CA GLN A 57 13.46 38.83 3.77
C GLN A 57 13.20 38.44 2.32
N LEU A 58 12.60 37.27 2.15
CA LEU A 58 12.04 36.83 0.89
C LEU A 58 10.92 37.81 0.57
N ASN A 59 11.26 38.80 -0.25
CA ASN A 59 10.33 39.78 -0.78
C ASN A 59 9.50 39.07 -1.86
N VAL A 60 8.69 38.09 -1.44
CA VAL A 60 7.73 37.44 -2.30
C VAL A 60 6.60 38.45 -2.46
N PRO A 61 6.26 38.91 -3.67
CA PRO A 61 5.04 39.66 -3.86
C PRO A 61 3.90 38.81 -3.33
N ILE A 62 3.29 39.25 -2.23
CA ILE A 62 2.08 38.64 -1.69
C ILE A 62 1.03 38.79 -2.77
N ILE A 63 0.88 37.76 -3.60
CA ILE A 63 -0.25 37.61 -4.47
C ILE A 63 -1.43 37.50 -3.52
N LYS A 64 -2.17 38.60 -3.33
CA LYS A 64 -3.43 38.70 -2.58
C LYS A 64 -4.55 37.93 -3.31
N ARG A 65 -4.29 36.67 -3.59
CA ARG A 65 -5.23 35.64 -4.01
C ARG A 65 -4.85 34.36 -3.27
N LEU A 66 -4.70 34.44 -1.95
CA LEU A 66 -4.94 33.26 -1.13
C LEU A 66 -6.44 32.98 -1.25
N PRO A 67 -6.87 31.84 -1.79
CA PRO A 67 -8.24 31.40 -1.57
C PRO A 67 -8.43 31.24 -0.05
N ASP A 68 -9.60 31.62 0.47
CA ASP A 68 -9.95 31.48 1.89
C ASP A 68 -9.61 30.07 2.39
N VAL A 69 -8.52 29.97 3.15
CA VAL A 69 -8.12 28.75 3.87
C VAL A 69 -9.09 28.63 5.04
N GLY A 70 -10.22 27.96 4.80
CA GLY A 70 -11.32 27.85 5.75
C GLY A 70 -12.67 27.57 5.11
N GLN A 71 -12.81 27.74 3.79
CA GLN A 71 -13.92 27.13 3.09
C GLN A 71 -13.60 25.64 2.98
N CYS A 72 -14.24 24.83 3.82
CA CYS A 72 -14.53 23.45 3.47
C CYS A 72 -14.91 23.48 1.99
N LEU A 73 -14.17 22.76 1.15
CA LEU A 73 -14.69 22.37 -0.14
C LEU A 73 -15.96 21.58 0.20
N GLU A 74 -17.09 22.27 0.31
CA GLU A 74 -18.38 21.77 -0.12
C GLU A 74 -18.09 21.36 -1.56
N GLY A 75 -17.61 20.12 -1.71
CA GLY A 75 -17.32 19.54 -3.00
C GLY A 75 -18.56 19.79 -3.81
N ASN A 76 -18.38 20.49 -4.94
CA ASN A 76 -19.40 20.76 -5.95
C ASN A 76 -20.45 19.66 -5.82
N GLN A 77 -21.57 19.99 -5.17
CA GLN A 77 -22.74 19.16 -5.18
C GLN A 77 -23.17 19.23 -6.64
N ASN A 78 -22.55 18.35 -7.44
CA ASN A 78 -23.09 17.93 -8.71
C ASN A 78 -24.55 17.66 -8.40
N ASP A 79 -25.41 18.48 -8.98
CA ASP A 79 -26.85 18.37 -8.88
C ASP A 79 -27.20 16.86 -8.93
N PRO A 80 -27.72 16.26 -7.84
CA PRO A 80 -28.00 14.82 -7.82
C PRO A 80 -29.05 14.43 -8.86
N GLU A 81 -29.73 15.40 -9.48
CA GLU A 81 -30.72 15.22 -10.54
C GLU A 81 -30.14 15.29 -11.98
N SER A 82 -28.88 15.65 -12.18
CA SER A 82 -28.29 15.73 -13.54
C SER A 82 -27.80 14.37 -14.09
N ASN A 83 -27.87 13.29 -13.30
CA ASN A 83 -27.32 11.97 -13.67
C ASN A 83 -28.39 10.94 -14.06
N HIS A 84 -29.48 11.37 -14.71
CA HIS A 84 -30.59 10.48 -15.10
C HIS A 84 -30.30 9.51 -16.27
N ASN A 85 -29.04 9.30 -16.66
CA ASN A 85 -28.68 8.34 -17.69
C ASN A 85 -27.61 7.33 -17.25
N ILE A 86 -27.54 7.07 -15.94
CA ILE A 86 -26.75 5.93 -15.44
C ILE A 86 -27.60 4.68 -15.66
N ASP A 87 -27.13 3.81 -16.55
CA ASP A 87 -27.72 2.49 -16.78
C ASP A 87 -27.82 1.74 -15.43
N PRO A 88 -29.04 1.47 -14.91
CA PRO A 88 -29.22 0.83 -13.61
C PRO A 88 -28.71 -0.62 -13.59
N SER A 89 -28.40 -1.19 -14.76
CA SER A 89 -27.81 -2.52 -14.93
C SER A 89 -26.28 -2.53 -14.79
N LEU A 90 -25.63 -1.37 -14.64
CA LEU A 90 -24.19 -1.27 -14.41
C LEU A 90 -23.87 -0.98 -12.94
N PRO A 91 -22.85 -1.61 -12.36
CA PRO A 91 -22.43 -1.28 -11.00
C PRO A 91 -21.96 0.17 -10.89
N LEU A 92 -22.42 0.88 -9.87
CA LEU A 92 -21.96 2.23 -9.53
C LEU A 92 -20.50 2.22 -9.07
N PRO A 93 -19.78 3.37 -9.14
CA PRO A 93 -18.40 3.46 -8.65
C PRO A 93 -18.26 3.06 -7.18
N VAL A 94 -17.09 2.51 -6.85
CA VAL A 94 -16.66 2.34 -5.45
C VAL A 94 -15.89 3.57 -4.99
N VAL A 95 -15.95 3.88 -3.69
CA VAL A 95 -15.22 5.00 -3.09
C VAL A 95 -14.17 4.44 -2.13
N PRO A 96 -12.86 4.61 -2.40
CA PRO A 96 -11.81 4.25 -1.45
C PRO A 96 -11.95 5.03 -0.15
N GLU A 97 -11.74 4.38 1.00
CA GLU A 97 -11.72 5.07 2.30
C GLU A 97 -10.49 5.98 2.44
N LYS A 98 -9.41 5.64 1.73
CA LYS A 98 -8.16 6.39 1.72
C LYS A 98 -7.50 6.28 0.34
N THR A 99 -7.00 7.40 -0.17
CA THR A 99 -6.37 7.50 -1.49
C THR A 99 -4.85 7.67 -1.43
N MET A 100 -4.25 7.80 -0.25
CA MET A 100 -2.81 7.96 -0.09
C MET A 100 -2.25 7.16 1.08
N PHE A 101 -1.19 6.40 0.82
CA PHE A 101 -0.49 5.58 1.80
C PHE A 101 1.02 5.83 1.72
N ASN A 102 1.64 6.12 2.86
CA ASN A 102 3.08 6.26 2.97
C ASN A 102 3.64 5.01 3.61
N LEU A 103 4.53 4.34 2.92
CA LEU A 103 5.04 3.02 3.29
C LEU A 103 6.55 3.11 3.37
N TRP A 104 7.05 2.90 4.57
CA TRP A 104 8.45 2.98 4.93
C TRP A 104 8.85 1.77 5.79
N GLU A 105 10.15 1.47 5.88
CA GLU A 105 10.67 0.24 6.50
C GLU A 105 10.20 0.03 7.95
N LYS A 106 9.97 1.10 8.72
CA LYS A 106 9.52 0.99 10.13
C LYS A 106 8.00 1.08 10.31
N THR A 107 7.23 1.25 9.23
CA THR A 107 5.76 1.17 9.31
C THR A 107 5.28 -0.26 9.47
N GLN A 108 4.00 -0.38 9.87
CA GLN A 108 3.25 -1.63 9.94
C GLN A 108 3.60 -2.58 8.79
N THR A 109 3.85 -3.84 9.12
CA THR A 109 4.13 -4.94 8.16
C THR A 109 2.96 -5.21 7.21
N GLN A 110 1.80 -4.62 7.48
CA GLN A 110 0.58 -4.79 6.71
C GLN A 110 -0.24 -3.51 6.71
N THR A 111 -0.79 -3.17 5.54
CA THR A 111 -1.77 -2.10 5.35
C THR A 111 -3.02 -2.67 4.70
N GLU A 112 -4.20 -2.23 5.13
CA GLU A 112 -5.47 -2.56 4.51
C GLU A 112 -5.98 -1.39 3.66
N VAL A 113 -6.32 -1.69 2.41
CA VAL A 113 -6.98 -0.78 1.47
C VAL A 113 -8.45 -1.16 1.46
N LYS A 114 -9.32 -0.26 1.89
CA LYS A 114 -10.77 -0.49 1.99
C LYS A 114 -11.51 0.47 1.08
N TRP A 115 -12.68 0.04 0.63
CA TRP A 115 -13.58 0.86 -0.18
C TRP A 115 -15.03 0.56 0.15
N SER A 116 -15.93 1.49 -0.15
CA SER A 116 -17.36 1.26 0.00
C SER A 116 -17.90 0.31 -1.08
N ARG A 117 -18.90 -0.49 -0.72
CA ARG A 117 -19.66 -1.25 -1.74
C ARG A 117 -20.49 -0.26 -2.57
N PRO A 118 -20.69 -0.50 -3.89
CA PRO A 118 -21.56 0.32 -4.72
C PRO A 118 -22.98 0.37 -4.15
N GLN A 119 -23.63 1.53 -4.23
CA GLN A 119 -24.98 1.72 -3.68
C GLN A 119 -26.02 0.79 -4.32
N ASN A 120 -25.85 0.46 -5.61
CA ASN A 120 -26.73 -0.45 -6.34
C ASN A 120 -26.25 -1.92 -6.34
N ALA A 121 -25.36 -2.31 -5.42
CA ALA A 121 -24.86 -3.68 -5.33
C ALA A 121 -25.97 -4.74 -5.17
N GLY A 122 -27.12 -4.36 -4.61
CA GLY A 122 -28.29 -5.24 -4.47
C GLY A 122 -28.97 -5.65 -5.79
N ASN A 123 -28.67 -4.95 -6.90
CA ASN A 123 -29.21 -5.29 -8.23
C ASN A 123 -28.49 -6.48 -8.89
N PHE A 124 -27.42 -6.97 -8.28
CA PHE A 124 -26.57 -8.03 -8.82
C PHE A 124 -26.68 -9.29 -7.96
N SER A 125 -26.59 -10.47 -8.57
CA SER A 125 -26.58 -11.74 -7.85
C SER A 125 -25.34 -11.90 -6.97
N SER A 126 -24.19 -11.37 -7.42
CA SER A 126 -22.98 -11.24 -6.61
C SER A 126 -22.13 -10.07 -7.10
N MET A 127 -21.25 -9.59 -6.23
CA MET A 127 -20.29 -8.52 -6.55
C MET A 127 -18.86 -9.01 -6.38
N LEU A 128 -18.02 -8.67 -7.35
CA LEU A 128 -16.58 -8.80 -7.29
C LEU A 128 -15.93 -7.43 -7.46
N TYR A 129 -14.65 -7.35 -7.14
CA TYR A 129 -13.83 -6.16 -7.27
C TYR A 129 -12.58 -6.54 -8.04
N GLN A 130 -12.43 -5.99 -9.24
CA GLN A 130 -11.20 -6.13 -10.00
C GLN A 130 -10.22 -5.04 -9.56
N ILE A 131 -8.98 -5.45 -9.29
CA ILE A 131 -7.94 -4.58 -8.76
C ILE A 131 -6.79 -4.54 -9.75
N GLU A 132 -6.36 -3.33 -10.09
CA GLU A 132 -5.22 -3.08 -10.95
C GLU A 132 -4.17 -2.24 -10.25
N ILE A 133 -2.92 -2.43 -10.64
CA ILE A 133 -1.76 -1.68 -10.15
C ILE A 133 -0.96 -1.09 -11.31
N LYS A 134 -0.32 0.03 -11.07
CA LYS A 134 0.63 0.67 -11.96
C LYS A 134 1.82 1.17 -11.14
N SER A 135 3.03 0.85 -11.57
CA SER A 135 4.25 1.37 -10.97
C SER A 135 4.74 2.58 -11.75
N GLY A 136 4.99 3.70 -11.06
CA GLY A 136 5.34 4.97 -11.66
C GLY A 136 4.18 5.65 -12.40
N GLU A 137 4.44 6.86 -12.90
CA GLU A 137 3.44 7.63 -13.66
C GLU A 137 3.21 7.06 -15.07
N SER A 138 4.28 6.61 -15.73
CA SER A 138 4.30 6.12 -17.11
C SER A 138 4.17 4.60 -17.27
N GLY A 139 3.98 3.87 -16.16
CA GLY A 139 3.80 2.42 -16.21
C GLY A 139 2.50 1.99 -16.89
N GLU A 140 2.41 0.70 -17.25
CA GLU A 140 1.17 0.08 -17.70
C GLU A 140 0.35 -0.44 -16.52
N TRP A 141 -0.97 -0.37 -16.63
CA TRP A 141 -1.87 -0.97 -15.64
C TRP A 141 -1.87 -2.50 -15.77
N GLN A 142 -1.67 -3.18 -14.66
CA GLN A 142 -1.64 -4.63 -14.57
C GLN A 142 -2.75 -5.13 -13.65
N THR A 143 -3.54 -6.11 -14.09
CA THR A 143 -4.53 -6.77 -13.23
C THR A 143 -3.82 -7.59 -12.17
N LEU A 144 -4.09 -7.25 -10.90
CA LEU A 144 -3.56 -7.98 -9.75
C LEU A 144 -4.45 -9.18 -9.41
N THR A 145 -5.74 -8.92 -9.18
CA THR A 145 -6.67 -9.93 -8.67
C THR A 145 -8.14 -9.51 -8.79
N GLU A 146 -9.04 -10.46 -8.53
CA GLU A 146 -10.46 -10.24 -8.32
C GLU A 146 -10.83 -10.67 -6.88
N ASN A 147 -11.44 -9.79 -6.10
CA ASN A 147 -11.85 -10.07 -4.71
C ASN A 147 -13.37 -9.96 -4.54
N TYR A 148 -13.97 -10.75 -3.64
CA TYR A 148 -15.39 -10.61 -3.25
C TYR A 148 -15.61 -9.66 -2.07
N GLN A 149 -14.54 -9.38 -1.32
CA GLN A 149 -14.60 -8.49 -0.17
C GLN A 149 -14.09 -7.11 -0.57
N PRO A 150 -14.66 -6.03 -0.01
CA PRO A 150 -14.26 -4.66 -0.32
C PRO A 150 -12.99 -4.25 0.48
N VAL A 151 -12.01 -5.14 0.51
CA VAL A 151 -10.74 -4.97 1.19
C VAL A 151 -9.63 -5.65 0.41
N TYR A 152 -8.48 -4.99 0.36
CA TYR A 152 -7.24 -5.53 -0.19
C TYR A 152 -6.11 -5.30 0.81
N ARG A 153 -5.23 -6.30 0.97
CA ARG A 153 -4.12 -6.24 1.92
C ARG A 153 -2.80 -6.11 1.17
N VAL A 154 -2.01 -5.13 1.59
CA VAL A 154 -0.65 -4.91 1.11
C VAL A 154 0.30 -5.24 2.25
N TYR A 155 1.32 -6.05 1.99
CA TYR A 155 2.31 -6.43 3.00
C TYR A 155 3.65 -5.76 2.73
N PHE A 156 4.40 -5.51 3.80
CA PHE A 156 5.72 -4.88 3.77
C PHE A 156 6.70 -5.78 4.50
N ILE A 157 7.67 -6.29 3.76
CA ILE A 157 8.69 -7.22 4.28
C ILE A 157 10.03 -6.81 3.68
N GLU A 158 11.01 -6.51 4.53
CA GLU A 158 12.40 -6.25 4.13
C GLU A 158 12.53 -5.18 3.02
N GLY A 159 11.81 -4.05 3.15
CA GLY A 159 11.83 -2.98 2.15
C GLY A 159 11.18 -3.34 0.81
N LYS A 160 10.34 -4.39 0.78
CA LYS A 160 9.55 -4.78 -0.39
C LYS A 160 8.07 -4.67 -0.09
N ALA A 161 7.35 -4.03 -1.01
CA ALA A 161 5.90 -3.96 -1.01
C ALA A 161 5.33 -5.15 -1.79
N LEU A 162 4.42 -5.89 -1.15
CA LEU A 162 3.80 -7.08 -1.70
C LEU A 162 2.33 -6.80 -2.01
N PHE A 163 2.02 -6.75 -3.30
CA PHE A 163 0.67 -6.61 -3.85
C PHE A 163 0.24 -7.97 -4.42
N GLY A 164 -0.13 -8.88 -3.53
CA GLY A 164 -0.48 -10.26 -3.90
C GLY A 164 0.75 -11.00 -4.42
N ARG A 165 0.82 -11.21 -5.75
CA ARG A 165 1.97 -11.84 -6.43
C ARG A 165 2.95 -10.83 -7.03
N THR A 166 2.61 -9.55 -7.01
CA THR A 166 3.48 -8.50 -7.53
C THR A 166 4.34 -7.98 -6.39
N HIS A 167 5.66 -8.01 -6.59
CA HIS A 167 6.65 -7.57 -5.63
C HIS A 167 7.30 -6.30 -6.17
N LEU A 168 7.23 -5.21 -5.41
CA LEU A 168 7.89 -3.95 -5.75
C LEU A 168 9.00 -3.71 -4.73
N SER A 169 10.23 -3.64 -5.23
CA SER A 169 11.38 -3.33 -4.39
C SER A 169 11.49 -1.82 -4.25
N GLN A 170 11.78 -1.37 -3.04
CA GLN A 170 12.10 0.01 -2.77
C GLN A 170 13.52 0.28 -3.31
N ASP A 171 13.63 0.91 -4.47
CA ASP A 171 14.91 1.42 -4.94
C ASP A 171 15.29 2.71 -4.19
N SER A 172 16.48 3.24 -4.41
CA SER A 172 16.99 4.44 -3.72
C SER A 172 16.18 5.72 -4.02
N THR A 173 15.14 5.63 -4.85
CA THR A 173 14.23 6.73 -5.20
C THR A 173 12.81 6.46 -4.68
N VAL A 174 12.05 7.54 -4.45
CA VAL A 174 10.64 7.40 -4.07
C VAL A 174 9.89 6.77 -5.23
N THR A 175 9.43 5.54 -5.04
CA THR A 175 8.63 4.83 -6.05
C THR A 175 7.15 5.06 -5.76
N MET A 176 6.48 5.75 -6.67
CA MET A 176 5.04 5.96 -6.61
C MET A 176 4.32 4.78 -7.26
N VAL A 177 3.37 4.20 -6.56
CA VAL A 177 2.56 3.08 -7.05
C VAL A 177 1.10 3.47 -6.97
N SER A 178 0.37 3.31 -8.06
CA SER A 178 -1.05 3.57 -8.13
C SER A 178 -1.83 2.27 -8.17
N LEU A 179 -2.87 2.17 -7.37
CA LEU A 179 -3.84 1.08 -7.38
C LEU A 179 -5.21 1.67 -7.74
N ARG A 180 -6.00 0.93 -8.49
CA ARG A 180 -7.40 1.28 -8.75
C ARG A 180 -8.26 0.04 -8.64
N VAL A 181 -9.52 0.25 -8.27
CA VAL A 181 -10.49 -0.82 -8.09
C VAL A 181 -11.74 -0.51 -8.89
N ARG A 182 -12.33 -1.49 -9.55
CA ARG A 182 -13.67 -1.37 -10.13
C ARG A 182 -14.58 -2.48 -9.62
N PRO A 183 -15.87 -2.18 -9.42
CA PRO A 183 -16.86 -3.20 -9.14
C PRO A 183 -17.19 -4.01 -10.40
N VAL A 184 -17.48 -5.29 -10.21
CA VAL A 184 -17.96 -6.21 -11.25
C VAL A 184 -19.21 -6.89 -10.70
N GLY A 185 -20.36 -6.53 -11.25
CA GLY A 185 -21.63 -7.14 -10.92
C GLY A 185 -21.85 -8.40 -11.72
N VAL A 186 -22.29 -9.48 -11.09
CA VAL A 186 -22.65 -10.74 -11.77
C VAL A 186 -24.15 -10.86 -11.76
N ILE A 187 -24.73 -11.09 -12.94
CA ILE A 187 -26.17 -11.33 -13.12
C ILE A 187 -26.34 -12.76 -13.64
N ASN A 188 -27.25 -13.51 -13.04
CA ASN A 188 -27.66 -14.82 -13.55
C ASN A 188 -28.85 -14.64 -14.48
N SER A 189 -28.64 -14.81 -15.79
CA SER A 189 -29.72 -14.79 -16.78
C SER A 189 -29.80 -16.13 -17.50
N GLN A 190 -30.95 -16.80 -17.41
CA GLN A 190 -31.21 -18.07 -18.10
C GLN A 190 -30.14 -19.16 -17.85
N GLY A 191 -29.58 -19.21 -16.63
CA GLY A 191 -28.53 -20.17 -16.26
C GLY A 191 -27.12 -19.79 -16.73
N ARG A 192 -26.94 -18.64 -17.40
CA ARG A 192 -25.63 -18.09 -17.73
C ARG A 192 -25.27 -16.93 -16.79
N GLN A 193 -24.02 -16.92 -16.33
CA GLN A 193 -23.45 -15.80 -15.60
C GLN A 193 -22.96 -14.74 -16.57
N GLU A 194 -23.43 -13.50 -16.39
CA GLU A 194 -22.97 -12.33 -17.12
C GLU A 194 -22.26 -11.37 -16.15
N LYS A 195 -21.05 -10.92 -16.51
CA LYS A 195 -20.30 -9.91 -15.75
C LYS A 195 -20.56 -8.51 -16.33
N LYS A 196 -21.04 -7.59 -15.50
CA LYS A 196 -21.20 -6.16 -15.80
C LYS A 196 -20.08 -5.39 -15.11
N LEU A 197 -19.29 -4.65 -15.89
CA LEU A 197 -18.16 -3.88 -15.38
C LEU A 197 -18.62 -2.49 -14.97
N GLY A 198 -18.38 -2.12 -13.72
CA GLY A 198 -18.51 -0.74 -13.26
C GLY A 198 -17.30 0.12 -13.61
N PRO A 199 -17.36 1.43 -13.33
CA PRO A 199 -16.24 2.34 -13.56
C PRO A 199 -15.09 2.08 -12.58
N TRP A 200 -13.89 2.51 -12.96
CA TRP A 200 -12.74 2.54 -12.06
C TRP A 200 -12.92 3.59 -10.97
N SER A 201 -12.46 3.28 -9.76
CA SER A 201 -12.31 4.24 -8.67
C SER A 201 -11.27 5.32 -9.00
N GLU A 202 -11.22 6.34 -8.16
CA GLU A 202 -10.02 7.17 -8.05
C GLU A 202 -8.78 6.33 -7.75
N ASN A 203 -7.61 6.83 -8.17
CA ASN A 203 -6.35 6.17 -7.91
C ASN A 203 -5.99 6.26 -6.43
N ILE A 204 -5.61 5.11 -5.88
CA ILE A 204 -5.05 4.96 -4.54
C ILE A 204 -3.54 4.91 -4.68
N VAL A 205 -2.86 5.90 -4.14
CA VAL A 205 -1.44 6.12 -4.33
C VAL A 205 -0.66 5.65 -3.11
N PHE A 206 0.44 4.95 -3.38
CA PHE A 206 1.39 4.44 -2.41
C PHE A 206 2.74 5.10 -2.68
N SER A 207 3.28 5.80 -1.68
CA SER A 207 4.65 6.27 -1.67
C SER A 207 5.53 5.22 -0.98
N LEU A 208 6.46 4.63 -1.73
CA LEU A 208 7.49 3.73 -1.21
C LEU A 208 8.78 4.53 -1.04
N GLU A 209 9.15 4.85 0.21
CA GLU A 209 10.32 5.68 0.50
C GLU A 209 11.55 4.86 0.84
N ALA A 210 12.64 5.05 0.07
CA ALA A 210 13.96 4.46 0.27
C ALA A 210 14.52 4.64 1.69
N LYS A 211 15.30 3.65 2.15
CA LYS A 211 16.14 3.82 3.34
C LYS A 211 17.32 4.70 2.94
N HIS A 212 17.40 5.89 3.53
CA HIS A 212 18.59 6.74 3.45
C HIS A 212 19.75 6.18 4.27
#